data_AF-A0A0U9HFY3-F1
#
_entry.id   AF-A0A0U9HFY3-F1
#
_cell.length_a   1.000
_cell.length_b   1.000
_cell.length_c   1.000
_cell.angle_alpha   90.00
_cell.angle_beta   90.00
_cell.angle_gamma   90.00
#
_symmetry.space_group_name_H-M   'P 1'
#
loop_
_entity.id
_entity.type
_entity.pdbx_description
1 polymer ?
#
loop_
_entity_poly.entity_id
_entity_poly.type
_entity_poly.pdbx_seq_one_letter_code
_entity_poly.pdbx_strand_id
1 'polypeptide(L)'
;MDFKLFLMAFGMLFLAEMGDKTQLAVFTLVTQYKKPLPIFLGASLALVLVTLIGALFGEAVSRYVPSAYLKLAAGILFVGIGLFVLIEAVPEFLHH
;
A
#
# COMPACT_ATOMS: atom_id res chain seq x y z
N MET A 1 -16.15 4.22 19.22
CA MET A 1 -15.19 3.63 18.26
C MET A 1 -15.32 2.13 18.34
N ASP A 2 -15.48 1.45 17.20
CA ASP A 2 -15.48 -0.02 17.18
C ASP A 2 -14.02 -0.50 17.26
N PHE A 3 -13.60 -0.92 18.46
CA PHE A 3 -12.24 -1.40 18.70
C PHE A 3 -11.90 -2.67 17.92
N LYS A 4 -12.90 -3.51 17.61
CA LYS A 4 -12.70 -4.71 16.79
C LYS A 4 -12.38 -4.33 15.36
N LEU A 5 -13.11 -3.36 14.80
CA LEU A 5 -12.85 -2.83 13.46
C LEU A 5 -11.45 -2.22 13.36
N PHE A 6 -11.04 -1.45 14.37
CA PHE A 6 -9.68 -0.89 14.43
C PHE A 6 -8.60 -1.98 14.39
N LEU A 7 -8.68 -2.99 15.25
CA LEU A 7 -7.69 -4.07 15.29
C LEU A 7 -7.68 -4.91 14.01
N MET A 8 -8.85 -5.15 13.42
CA MET A 8 -8.95 -5.87 12.15
C MET A 8 -8.32 -5.09 11.00
N ALA A 9 -8.62 -3.79 10.89
CA ALA A 9 -8.02 -2.91 9.88
C ALA A 9 -6.50 -2.80 10.07
N PHE A 10 -6.04 -2.60 11.31
CA PHE A 10 -4.62 -2.57 11.64
C PHE A 10 -3.94 -3.89 11.25
N GLY A 11 -4.48 -5.04 11.66
CA GLY A 11 -3.88 -6.35 11.36
C GLY A 11 -3.83 -6.64 9.86
N MET A 12 -4.90 -6.34 9.12
CA MET A 12 -4.95 -6.52 7.67
C MET A 12 -3.91 -5.63 6.96
N LEU A 13 -3.91 -4.32 7.25
CA LEU A 13 -3.01 -3.37 6.60
C LEU A 13 -1.57 -3.62 7.00
N PHE A 14 -1.30 -3.90 8.27
CA PHE A 14 0.04 -4.24 8.73
C PHE A 14 0.59 -5.44 7.97
N LEU A 15 -0.17 -6.53 7.86
CA LEU A 15 0.27 -7.71 7.11
C LEU A 15 0.40 -7.44 5.61
N ALA A 16 -0.47 -6.62 5.02
CA ALA A 16 -0.43 -6.28 3.60
C ALA A 16 0.79 -5.41 3.23
N GLU A 17 1.21 -4.51 4.13
CA GLU A 17 2.32 -3.59 3.92
C GLU A 17 3.68 -4.19 4.37
N MET A 18 3.69 -5.38 4.99
CA MET A 18 4.91 -6.05 5.43
C MET A 18 5.73 -6.53 4.23
N GLY A 19 6.95 -6.01 4.09
CA GLY A 19 7.86 -6.37 2.99
C GLY A 19 7.65 -5.58 1.70
N ASP A 20 6.88 -4.48 1.73
CA ASP A 20 6.74 -3.55 0.62
C ASP A 20 8.10 -2.91 0.22
N LYS A 21 8.24 -2.58 -1.08
CA LYS A 21 9.28 -1.70 -1.65
C LYS A 21 9.52 -0.44 -0.81
N THR A 22 8.50 0.15 -0.19
CA THR A 22 8.70 1.31 0.72
C THR A 22 9.61 0.95 1.90
N GLN A 23 9.52 -0.27 2.44
CA GLN A 23 10.40 -0.71 3.53
C GLN A 23 11.85 -0.85 3.05
N LEU A 24 12.07 -1.39 1.84
CA LEU A 24 13.40 -1.46 1.21
C LEU A 24 13.99 -0.06 0.97
N ALA A 25 13.16 0.89 0.55
CA ALA A 25 13.57 2.29 0.41
C ALA A 25 13.96 2.91 1.75
N VAL A 26 13.18 2.66 2.81
CA VAL A 26 13.52 3.09 4.18
C VAL A 26 14.84 2.47 4.63
N PHE A 27 15.06 1.17 4.45
CA PHE A 27 16.33 0.52 4.80
C PHE A 27 17.51 1.14 4.04
N THR A 28 17.34 1.43 2.76
CA THR A 28 18.36 2.07 1.93
C THR A 28 18.69 3.47 2.42
N LEU A 29 17.68 4.28 2.73
CA LEU A 29 17.89 5.63 3.28
C LEU A 29 18.58 5.58 4.65
N VAL A 30 18.17 4.66 5.53
CA VAL A 30 18.76 4.52 6.86
C VAL A 30 20.23 4.11 6.77
N THR A 31 20.56 3.19 5.88
CA THR A 31 21.95 2.75 5.67
C THR A 31 22.83 3.85 5.05
N GLN A 32 22.30 4.63 4.11
CA GLN A 32 23.03 5.74 3.47
C GLN A 32 23.25 6.93 4.42
N TYR A 33 22.20 7.41 5.09
CA TYR A 33 22.26 8.65 5.85
C TYR A 33 22.53 8.44 7.34
N LYS A 34 22.45 7.20 7.85
CA LYS A 34 22.68 6.83 9.26
C LYS A 34 21.82 7.63 10.25
N LYS A 35 20.66 8.12 9.81
CA LYS A 35 19.72 8.94 10.59
C LYS A 35 18.36 8.25 10.65
N PRO A 36 18.18 7.21 11.49
CA PRO A 36 16.97 6.40 11.50
C PRO A 36 15.71 7.18 11.87
N LEU A 37 15.80 8.09 12.86
CA LEU A 37 14.63 8.78 13.40
C LEU A 37 13.96 9.74 12.40
N PRO A 38 14.68 10.66 11.72
CA PRO A 38 14.07 11.53 10.71
C PRO A 38 13.47 10.75 9.53
N ILE A 39 14.12 9.68 9.10
CA ILE A 39 13.65 8.84 7.98
C ILE A 39 12.37 8.11 8.37
N PHE A 40 12.35 7.51 9.56
CA PHE A 40 11.17 6.84 10.11
C PHE A 40 9.98 7.80 10.20
N LEU A 41 10.19 9.01 10.72
CA LEU A 41 9.12 10.01 10.84
C LEU A 41 8.62 10.47 9.47
N GLY A 42 9.51 10.71 8.52
CA GLY A 42 9.14 11.10 7.15
C GLY A 42 8.33 10.01 6.44
N ALA A 43 8.78 8.76 6.49
CA ALA A 43 8.08 7.63 5.88
C ALA A 43 6.72 7.38 6.56
N SER A 44 6.67 7.45 7.90
CA SER A 44 5.43 7.27 8.66
C SER A 44 4.41 8.36 8.34
N LEU A 45 4.84 9.62 8.27
CA LEU A 45 3.96 10.74 7.92
C LEU A 45 3.43 10.58 6.48
N ALA A 46 4.28 10.19 5.54
CA ALA A 46 3.87 9.93 4.16
C ALA A 46 2.80 8.83 4.10
N LEU A 47 3.00 7.71 4.81
CA LEU A 47 2.05 6.60 4.86
C LEU A 47 0.71 7.02 5.48
N VAL A 48 0.74 7.75 6.59
CA VAL A 48 -0.47 8.29 7.23
C VAL A 48 -1.23 9.19 6.27
N LEU A 49 -0.56 10.12 5.58
CA LEU A 49 -1.20 11.05 4.65
C LEU A 49 -1.80 10.34 3.43
N VAL A 50 -1.05 9.45 2.79
CA VAL A 50 -1.55 8.67 1.65
C VAL A 50 -2.76 7.82 2.06
N THR A 51 -2.70 7.16 3.21
CA THR A 51 -3.79 6.32 3.71
C THR A 51 -5.02 7.16 4.04
N LEU A 52 -4.83 8.33 4.67
CA LEU A 52 -5.91 9.25 4.98
C LEU A 52 -6.59 9.78 3.71
N ILE A 53 -5.81 10.20 2.71
CA ILE A 53 -6.34 10.65 1.41
C ILE A 53 -7.13 9.52 0.75
N GLY A 54 -6.58 8.30 0.72
CA GLY A 54 -7.26 7.13 0.16
C GLY A 54 -8.57 6.79 0.88
N ALA A 55 -8.60 6.87 2.21
CA ALA A 55 -9.80 6.61 3.00
C ALA A 55 -10.89 7.66 2.74
N LEU A 56 -10.53 8.95 2.75
CA LEU A 56 -11.48 10.04 2.47
C LEU A 56 -12.00 9.99 1.03
N PHE A 57 -11.12 9.68 0.07
CA PHE A 57 -11.51 9.48 -1.32
C PHE A 57 -12.45 8.28 -1.48
N GLY A 58 -12.13 7.15 -0.86
CA GLY A 58 -12.98 5.96 -0.86
C GLY A 58 -14.36 6.24 -0.26
N GLU A 59 -14.42 6.97 0.85
CA GLU A 59 -15.67 7.41 1.45
C GLU A 59 -16.46 8.30 0.47
N ALA A 60 -15.83 9.33 -0.09
CA ALA A 60 -16.47 10.25 -1.03
C ALA A 60 -17.04 9.51 -2.26
N VAL A 61 -16.26 8.63 -2.88
CA VAL A 61 -16.69 7.88 -4.07
C VAL A 61 -17.81 6.89 -3.73
N SER A 62 -17.75 6.23 -2.58
CA SER A 62 -18.79 5.27 -2.16
C SER A 62 -20.19 5.87 -1.99
N ARG A 63 -20.28 7.20 -1.84
CA ARG A 63 -21.57 7.92 -1.81
C ARG A 63 -22.24 8.01 -3.18
N TYR A 64 -21.46 7.94 -4.26
CA TYR A 64 -21.95 8.11 -5.63
C TYR A 64 -21.91 6.82 -6.44
N VAL A 65 -21.02 5.88 -6.09
CA VAL A 65 -20.82 4.63 -6.83
C VAL A 65 -21.21 3.44 -5.96
N PRO A 66 -22.10 2.54 -6.42
CA PRO A 66 -22.46 1.35 -5.67
C PRO A 66 -21.23 0.48 -5.36
N SER A 67 -21.19 -0.06 -4.13
CA SER A 67 -20.04 -0.82 -3.62
C SER A 67 -19.68 -2.03 -4.47
N ALA A 68 -20.63 -2.65 -5.17
CA ALA A 68 -20.38 -3.75 -6.10
C ALA A 68 -19.45 -3.35 -7.26
N TYR A 69 -19.67 -2.17 -7.85
CA TYR A 69 -18.81 -1.67 -8.94
C TYR A 69 -17.42 -1.30 -8.43
N LEU A 70 -17.32 -0.72 -7.23
CA LEU A 70 -16.02 -0.40 -6.62
C LEU A 70 -15.19 -1.66 -6.37
N LYS A 71 -15.81 -2.71 -5.82
CA LYS A 71 -15.14 -4.00 -5.60
C LYS A 71 -14.70 -4.64 -6.91
N LEU A 72 -15.57 -4.63 -7.93
CA LEU A 72 -15.23 -5.18 -9.24
C LEU A 72 -14.08 -4.42 -9.90
N ALA A 73 -14.12 -3.08 -9.89
CA ALA A 73 -13.07 -2.24 -10.43
C ALA A 73 -11.73 -2.45 -9.70
N ALA A 74 -11.75 -2.50 -8.36
CA ALA A 74 -10.55 -2.79 -7.57
C ALA A 74 -9.97 -4.18 -7.89
N GLY A 75 -10.82 -5.19 -8.04
CA GLY A 75 -10.40 -6.55 -8.42
C GLY A 75 -9.77 -6.60 -9.81
N ILE A 76 -10.39 -5.96 -10.81
CA ILE A 76 -9.84 -5.88 -12.18
C ILE A 76 -8.49 -5.16 -12.16
N LEU A 77 -8.40 -4.03 -11.46
CA LEU A 77 -7.15 -3.28 -11.36
C LEU A 77 -6.05 -4.11 -10.68
N PHE A 78 -6.37 -4.82 -9.60
CA PHE A 78 -5.42 -5.68 -8.89
C PHE A 78 -4.89 -6.83 -9.76
N VAL A 79 -5.78 -7.51 -10.49
CA VAL A 79 -5.40 -8.55 -11.46
C VAL A 79 -4.57 -7.95 -12.60
N GLY A 80 -4.96 -6.81 -13.13
CA GLY A 80 -4.22 -6.12 -14.20
C GLY A 80 -2.80 -5.74 -13.78
N ILE A 81 -2.64 -5.14 -12.59
CA ILE A 81 -1.33 -4.82 -12.02
C ILE A 81 -0.52 -6.10 -11.76
N GLY A 82 -1.14 -7.14 -11.19
CA GLY A 82 -0.47 -8.42 -10.94
C GLY A 82 0.05 -9.07 -12.23
N LEU A 83 -0.75 -9.06 -13.30
CA LEU A 83 -0.33 -9.55 -14.62
C LEU A 83 0.78 -8.70 -15.22
N PHE A 84 0.67 -7.37 -15.11
CA PHE A 84 1.71 -6.46 -15.58
C PHE A 84 3.05 -6.73 -14.91
N VAL A 85 3.07 -6.82 -13.57
CA VAL A 85 4.27 -7.13 -12.79
C VAL A 85 4.82 -8.51 -13.14
N LEU A 86 3.96 -9.51 -13.36
CA LEU A 86 4.38 -10.85 -13.75
C LEU A 86 5.07 -10.85 -15.13
N ILE A 87 4.50 -10.13 -16.10
CA ILE A 87 5.07 -10.01 -17.46
C ILE A 87 6.43 -9.30 -17.42
N GLU A 88 6.59 -8.29 -16.56
CA GLU A 88 7.85 -7.57 -16.40
C GLU A 88 8.93 -8.43 -15.71
N ALA A 89 8.55 -9.23 -14.72
CA ALA A 89 9.47 -10.09 -13.97
C ALA A 89 9.97 -11.32 -14.75
N VAL A 90 9.17 -11.85 -15.68
CA VAL A 90 9.51 -13.10 -16.41
C VAL A 90 10.77 -12.97 -17.29
N PRO A 91 10.92 -11.94 -18.16
CA PRO A 91 12.13 -11.73 -18.94
C PRO A 91 13.37 -11.51 -18.07
N GLU A 92 13.25 -10.76 -16.97
CA GLU A 92 14.36 -10.49 -16.06
C GLU A 92 14.89 -11.77 -15.41
N PHE A 93 14.02 -12.72 -15.07
CA PHE A 93 14.40 -14.02 -14.55
C PHE A 93 14.99 -14.97 -15.60
N LEU A 94 14.54 -14.88 -16.85
CA LEU A 94 15.02 -15.73 -17.96
C LEU A 94 16.36 -15.28 -18.55
N HIS A 95 16.75 -14.02 -18.34
CA HIS A 95 18.02 -13.45 -18.81
C HIS A 95 19.14 -13.46 -17.74
N HIS A 96 18.90 -14.06 -16.57
CA HIS A 96 19.90 -14.42 -15.56
C HIS A 96 20.19 -15.93 -15.59
#